data_AF-A0A950NNL4-F1
#
_entry.id   AF-A0A950NNL4-F1
#
_cell.length_a   1.000
_cell.length_b   1.000
_cell.length_c   1.000
_cell.angle_alpha   90.00
_cell.angle_beta   90.00
_cell.angle_gamma   90.00
#
_symmetry.space_group_name_H-M   'P 1'
#
loop_
_entity.id
_entity.type
_entity.pdbx_description
1 polymer ?
#
loop_
_entity_poly.entity_id
_entity_poly.type
_entity_poly.pdbx_seq_one_letter_code
_entity_poly.pdbx_strand_id
1 'polypeptide(L)'
;MDLLDREVDRWTDADVELCAPIGALRDLVAAGGKRLRPAFCHWAFVGAGGDPDDATTLDACAALELLHTFALVHDDVMDGSDRRRGRASVHREFVDRHLR
;
A
#
# COMPACT_ATOMS: atom_id res chain seq x y z
N MET A 1 -2.91 1.20 -10.90
CA MET A 1 -1.94 0.19 -11.37
C MET A 1 -0.71 0.92 -11.84
N ASP A 2 -0.81 1.73 -12.91
CA ASP A 2 0.32 2.45 -13.52
C ASP A 2 1.27 3.19 -12.54
N LEU A 3 0.78 3.94 -11.55
CA LEU A 3 1.66 4.61 -10.57
C LEU A 3 2.52 3.62 -9.75
N LEU A 4 1.90 2.58 -9.20
CA LEU A 4 2.60 1.62 -8.36
C LEU A 4 3.52 0.72 -9.18
N ASP A 5 3.13 0.42 -10.42
CA ASP A 5 3.98 -0.32 -11.36
C ASP A 5 5.23 0.50 -11.69
N ARG A 6 5.08 1.81 -11.96
CA ARG A 6 6.21 2.72 -12.14
C ARG A 6 7.14 2.80 -10.93
N GLU A 7 6.60 2.76 -9.71
CA GLU A 7 7.43 2.72 -8.52
C GLU A 7 8.18 1.38 -8.39
N VAL A 8 7.55 0.24 -8.73
CA VAL A 8 8.26 -1.06 -8.78
C VAL A 8 9.46 -0.97 -9.73
N ASP A 9 9.26 -0.46 -10.95
CA ASP A 9 10.33 -0.31 -11.94
C ASP A 9 11.44 0.60 -11.41
N ARG A 10 11.08 1.78 -10.90
CA ARG A 10 12.03 2.77 -10.35
C ARG A 10 12.92 2.20 -9.25
N TRP A 11 12.35 1.47 -8.30
CA TRP A 11 13.11 0.89 -7.19
C TRP A 11 13.92 -0.34 -7.63
N THR A 12 13.41 -1.10 -8.60
CA THR A 12 14.16 -2.23 -9.21
C THR A 12 15.39 -1.76 -9.96
N ASP A 13 15.29 -0.63 -10.68
CA ASP A 13 16.44 -0.03 -11.39
C ASP A 13 17.52 0.48 -10.42
N ALA A 14 17.11 0.93 -9.23
CA ALA A 14 18.04 1.35 -8.18
C ALA A 14 18.73 0.16 -7.52
N ASP A 15 17.97 -0.90 -7.23
CA ASP A 15 18.47 -2.17 -6.70
C ASP A 15 17.49 -3.30 -7.03
N VAL A 16 17.97 -4.34 -7.72
CA VAL A 16 17.17 -5.49 -8.13
C VAL A 16 16.55 -6.22 -6.93
N GLU A 17 17.19 -6.18 -5.75
CA GLU A 17 16.67 -6.80 -4.53
C GLU A 17 15.38 -6.11 -4.04
N LEU A 18 15.14 -4.85 -4.44
CA LEU A 18 13.93 -4.11 -4.08
C LEU A 18 12.70 -4.49 -4.91
N CYS A 19 12.86 -5.20 -6.03
CA CYS A 19 11.74 -5.66 -6.86
C CYS A 19 10.74 -6.49 -6.05
N ALA A 20 11.25 -7.42 -5.24
CA ALA A 20 10.43 -8.29 -4.40
C ALA A 20 9.62 -7.53 -3.32
N PRO A 21 10.22 -6.74 -2.42
CA PRO A 21 9.49 -6.04 -1.36
C PRO A 21 8.55 -4.96 -1.92
N ILE A 22 8.96 -4.19 -2.93
CA ILE A 22 8.09 -3.16 -3.52
C ILE A 22 6.93 -3.81 -4.29
N GLY A 23 7.17 -4.92 -4.99
CA GLY A 23 6.12 -5.72 -5.63
C GLY A 23 5.09 -6.26 -4.62
N ALA A 24 5.54 -6.73 -3.45
CA ALA A 24 4.64 -7.19 -2.40
C ALA A 24 3.79 -6.05 -1.82
N LEU A 25 4.35 -4.85 -1.65
CA LEU A 25 3.60 -3.66 -1.25
C LEU A 25 2.56 -3.26 -2.31
N ARG A 26 2.95 -3.24 -3.60
CA ARG A 26 2.01 -3.03 -4.72
C ARG A 26 0.86 -4.04 -4.64
N ASP A 27 1.14 -5.32 -4.47
CA ASP A 27 0.13 -6.38 -4.42
C ASP A 27 -0.79 -6.23 -3.21
N LEU A 28 -0.26 -5.86 -2.05
CA LEU A 28 -1.07 -5.60 -0.86
C LEU A 28 -2.01 -4.42 -1.08
N VAL A 29 -1.53 -3.34 -1.70
CA VAL A 29 -2.39 -2.22 -2.09
C VAL A 29 -3.41 -2.68 -3.13
N ALA A 30 -3.01 -3.42 -4.18
CA ALA A 30 -3.88 -3.86 -5.27
C ALA A 30 -4.92 -4.91 -4.85
N ALA A 31 -4.65 -5.68 -3.79
CA ALA A 31 -5.59 -6.63 -3.18
C ALA A 31 -6.86 -5.95 -2.64
N GLY A 32 -6.90 -4.62 -2.65
CA GLY A 32 -8.09 -3.81 -2.46
C GLY A 32 -8.33 -3.48 -0.99
N GLY A 33 -9.57 -3.10 -0.67
CA GLY A 33 -9.97 -2.64 0.65
C GLY A 33 -11.11 -1.66 0.54
N LYS A 34 -11.67 -1.26 1.68
CA LYS A 34 -12.80 -0.32 1.71
C LYS A 34 -12.42 1.11 1.34
N ARG A 35 -11.11 1.43 1.30
CA ARG A 35 -10.57 2.78 1.00
C ARG A 35 -11.23 3.91 1.79
N LEU A 36 -11.57 3.64 3.05
CA LEU A 36 -12.28 4.60 3.91
C LEU A 36 -11.44 5.84 4.22
N ARG A 37 -10.13 5.67 4.41
CA ARG A 37 -9.20 6.77 4.72
C ARG A 37 -9.09 7.78 3.57
N PRO A 38 -8.75 7.37 2.33
CA PRO A 38 -8.75 8.31 1.22
C PRO A 38 -10.14 8.87 0.92
N ALA A 39 -11.22 8.09 1.06
CA ALA A 39 -12.58 8.61 0.90
C ALA A 39 -12.91 9.73 1.90
N PHE A 40 -12.61 9.54 3.19
CA PHE A 40 -12.82 10.58 4.19
C PHE A 40 -11.92 11.80 3.98
N CYS A 41 -10.66 11.61 3.57
CA CYS A 41 -9.75 12.70 3.26
C CYS A 41 -10.31 13.57 2.12
N HIS A 42 -10.68 12.96 1.00
CA HIS A 42 -11.24 13.66 -0.15
C HIS A 42 -12.55 14.38 0.18
N TRP A 43 -13.51 13.71 0.82
CA TRP A 43 -14.80 14.33 1.13
C TRP A 43 -14.72 15.38 2.24
N ALA A 44 -13.76 15.27 3.16
CA ALA A 44 -13.50 16.34 4.13
C ALA A 44 -12.95 17.59 3.44
N PHE A 45 -12.04 17.43 2.47
CA PHE A 45 -11.52 18.54 1.68
C PHE A 45 -12.62 19.25 0.87
N VAL A 46 -13.44 18.48 0.14
CA VAL A 46 -14.58 19.02 -0.61
C VAL A 46 -15.58 19.71 0.33
N GLY A 47 -15.90 19.08 1.47
CA GLY A 47 -16.80 19.65 2.47
C GLY A 47 -16.28 20.94 3.11
N ALA A 48 -14.97 21.17 3.10
CA ALA A 48 -14.33 22.40 3.55
C ALA A 48 -14.26 23.49 2.46
N GLY A 49 -14.82 23.24 1.27
CA GLY A 49 -14.83 24.16 0.13
C GLY A 49 -13.69 23.97 -0.87
N GLY A 50 -12.94 22.86 -0.76
CA GLY A 50 -11.92 22.49 -1.73
C GLY A 50 -12.49 22.07 -3.09
N ASP A 51 -11.68 22.20 -4.14
CA ASP A 51 -12.03 21.78 -5.50
C ASP A 51 -11.99 20.24 -5.61
N PRO A 52 -13.11 19.55 -5.92
CA PRO A 52 -13.12 18.09 -6.06
C PRO A 52 -12.13 17.56 -7.11
N ASP A 53 -11.69 18.38 -8.07
CA ASP A 53 -10.75 17.97 -9.11
C ASP A 53 -9.28 18.35 -8.79
N ASP A 54 -9.00 18.86 -7.58
CA ASP A 54 -7.65 19.21 -7.14
C ASP A 54 -6.75 17.96 -7.00
N ALA A 55 -5.72 17.89 -7.84
CA ALA A 55 -4.75 16.80 -7.85
C ALA A 55 -3.97 16.65 -6.52
N THR A 56 -3.81 17.71 -5.74
CA THR A 56 -3.11 17.64 -4.43
C THR A 56 -3.86 16.78 -3.42
N THR A 57 -5.19 16.71 -3.53
CA THR A 57 -6.02 15.83 -2.69
C THR A 57 -5.78 14.36 -3.03
N LEU A 58 -5.51 14.05 -4.31
CA LEU A 58 -5.18 12.69 -4.73
C LEU A 58 -3.87 12.20 -4.10
N ASP A 59 -2.85 13.06 -4.08
CA ASP A 59 -1.56 12.76 -3.45
C ASP A 59 -1.70 12.53 -1.94
N ALA A 60 -2.47 13.38 -1.26
CA ALA A 60 -2.76 13.21 0.16
C ALA A 60 -3.52 11.90 0.45
N CYS A 61 -4.52 11.58 -0.37
CA CYS A 61 -5.26 10.32 -0.29
C CYS A 61 -4.36 9.09 -0.48
N ALA A 62 -3.46 9.14 -1.47
CA ALA A 62 -2.48 8.08 -1.73
C ALA A 62 -1.52 7.90 -0.54
N ALA A 63 -0.99 9.00 0.00
CA ALA A 63 -0.11 8.97 1.16
C ALA A 63 -0.78 8.33 2.40
N LEU A 64 -2.05 8.65 2.66
CA LEU A 64 -2.82 8.04 3.75
C LEU A 64 -3.04 6.54 3.56
N GLU A 65 -3.28 6.09 2.33
CA GLU A 65 -3.47 4.66 2.05
C GLU A 65 -2.14 3.89 2.14
N LEU A 66 -1.01 4.51 1.76
CA LEU A 66 0.32 3.95 1.96
C LEU A 66 0.68 3.86 3.45
N LEU A 67 0.40 4.90 4.24
CA LEU A 67 0.57 4.87 5.70
C LEU A 67 -0.27 3.78 6.35
N HIS A 68 -1.51 3.59 5.87
CA HIS A 68 -2.34 2.49 6.34
C HIS A 68 -1.74 1.12 5.97
N THR A 69 -1.23 0.97 4.76
CA THR A 69 -0.60 -0.28 4.29
C THR A 69 0.62 -0.61 5.13
N PHE A 70 1.47 0.39 5.44
CA PHE A 70 2.56 0.26 6.40
C PHE A 70 2.07 -0.27 7.75
N ALA A 71 1.03 0.34 8.33
CA ALA A 71 0.48 -0.11 9.60
C ALA A 71 0.00 -1.57 9.55
N LEU A 72 -0.66 -1.99 8.46
CA LEU A 72 -1.11 -3.38 8.31
C LEU A 72 0.03 -4.39 8.28
N VAL A 73 1.13 -4.07 7.58
CA VAL A 73 2.31 -4.95 7.53
C VAL A 73 2.93 -5.07 8.91
N HIS A 74 3.05 -3.95 9.63
CA HIS A 74 3.57 -3.95 11.00
C HIS A 74 2.66 -4.70 11.97
N ASP A 75 1.35 -4.49 11.90
CA ASP A 75 0.36 -5.22 12.72
C ASP A 75 0.47 -6.73 12.49
N ASP A 76 0.58 -7.17 11.22
CA ASP A 76 0.73 -8.60 10.92
C ASP A 76 1.96 -9.22 11.59
N VAL A 77 3.06 -8.48 11.66
CA VAL A 77 4.30 -8.94 12.34
C VAL A 77 4.13 -8.92 13.86
N MET A 78 3.62 -7.83 14.43
CA MET A 78 3.43 -7.67 15.87
C MET A 78 2.46 -8.71 16.43
N ASP A 79 1.39 -9.03 15.69
CA ASP A 79 0.36 -9.97 16.10
C ASP A 79 0.69 -11.43 15.73
N GLY A 80 1.78 -11.68 15.00
CA GLY A 80 2.09 -13.02 14.47
C GLY A 80 1.02 -13.54 13.52
N SER A 81 0.37 -12.65 12.76
CA SER A 81 -0.74 -13.01 11.87
C SER A 81 -0.23 -13.68 10.60
N ASP A 82 -0.50 -14.98 10.45
CA ASP A 82 -0.06 -15.72 9.27
C ASP A 82 -0.78 -15.29 7.97
N ARG A 83 -2.01 -14.76 8.10
CA ARG A 83 -2.89 -14.48 6.97
C ARG A 83 -3.60 -13.15 7.10
N ARG A 84 -3.78 -12.47 5.97
CA ARG A 84 -4.59 -11.26 5.84
C ARG A 84 -5.55 -11.41 4.66
N ARG A 85 -6.85 -11.25 4.93
CA ARG A 85 -7.94 -11.34 3.92
C ARG A 85 -7.85 -12.59 3.04
N GLY A 86 -7.55 -13.73 3.65
CA GLY A 86 -7.45 -15.02 2.95
C GLY A 86 -6.15 -15.25 2.19
N ARG A 87 -5.20 -14.30 2.17
CA ARG A 87 -3.85 -14.48 1.61
C ARG A 87 -2.82 -14.59 2.74
N ALA A 88 -1.62 -15.10 2.45
CA ALA A 88 -0.50 -15.01 3.39
C ALA A 88 -0.21 -13.52 3.68
N SER A 89 0.15 -13.20 4.92
CA SER A 89 0.68 -11.86 5.23
C SER A 89 2.06 -11.67 4.59
N VAL A 90 2.49 -10.41 4.41
CA VAL A 90 3.75 -10.10 3.72
C VAL A 90 4.94 -10.77 4.41
N HIS A 91 5.02 -10.73 5.75
CA HIS A 91 6.15 -11.34 6.45
C HIS A 91 6.19 -12.88 6.27
N ARG A 92 5.03 -13.54 6.22
CA ARG A 92 4.96 -14.99 5.94
C ARG A 92 5.38 -15.33 4.53
N GLU A 93 4.99 -14.52 3.55
CA GLU A 93 5.45 -14.68 2.18
C GLU A 93 6.98 -14.59 2.07
N PHE A 94 7.59 -13.65 2.79
CA PHE A 94 9.06 -13.49 2.78
C PHE A 94 9.80 -14.59 3.55
N VAL A 95 9.22 -15.11 4.64
CA VAL A 95 9.74 -16.32 5.31
C VAL A 95 9.76 -17.50 4.32
N ASP A 96 8.66 -17.74 3.61
CA ASP A 96 8.58 -18.84 2.65
C ASP A 96 9.56 -18.68 1.47
N ARG A 97 9.85 -17.44 1.04
CA ARG A 97 10.86 -17.14 0.03
C ARG A 97 12.27 -17.40 0.52
N HIS A 98 12.58 -17.04 1.77
CA HIS A 98 13.92 -17.21 2.36
C HIS A 98 14.28 -18.68 2.61
N LEU A 99 13.27 -19.53 2.87
CA LEU A 99 13.47 -20.96 3.12
C LEU A 99 13.60 -21.80 1.83
N ARG A 100 13.45 -21.19 0.64
CA ARG A 100 13.62 -21.84 -0.66
C ARG A 100 15.01 -21.59 -1.22
#